data_AF-A0AAV1CG36-F1
#
_entry.id   AF-A0AAV1CG36-F1
#
_cell.length_a   1.000
_cell.length_b   1.000
_cell.length_c   1.000
_cell.angle_alpha   90.00
_cell.angle_beta   90.00
_cell.angle_gamma   90.00
#
_symmetry.space_group_name_H-M   'P 1'
#
loop_
_entity.id
_entity.type
_entity.pdbx_description
1 polymer ?
#
loop_
_entity_poly.entity_id
_entity_poly.type
_entity_poly.pdbx_seq_one_letter_code
_entity_poly.pdbx_strand_id
1 'polypeptide(L)'
;MIINHLSRFQSFPSTLTQFFSSKTRHQQFIIHCTLLSKSFSTNLLTKTPNKNPSTLPQPISSESPELSDVQISIDKLFLPPDTDVSSFTAPLSSRVLKGSNIVLSKYASDSQVVSAEFIKSSVKTEDCPSDGLPEFALVGRSNVGKSSLLNSLVRRKRLALTSKKPGKTQCINHFKINDSWYLVDLPGYGYAAAPQELRTDWDKFTKDYFLNRQTLVSVFLLIDASIPAKPIDLQYASWLGKNQIPMTLVFTKCDKRKKKKNGGKRPEENVQDFQDLIRHFFQTAPPWIMTSSVTNQGRDEILLHISQLRNYWLKH
;
A
#
# COMPACT_ATOMS: atom_id res chain seq x y z
N MET A 1 22.87 -19.09 -44.44
CA MET A 1 23.86 -20.13 -44.06
C MET A 1 24.04 -20.04 -42.55
N ILE A 2 23.58 -21.07 -41.81
CA ILE A 2 24.00 -21.48 -40.45
C ILE A 2 23.55 -20.52 -39.32
N ILE A 3 22.55 -20.76 -38.45
CA ILE A 3 22.15 -21.89 -37.58
C ILE A 3 23.09 -22.15 -36.37
N ASN A 4 22.49 -22.16 -35.18
CA ASN A 4 22.89 -22.75 -33.89
C ASN A 4 23.93 -22.03 -33.01
N HIS A 5 23.47 -21.55 -31.85
CA HIS A 5 23.81 -22.17 -30.56
C HIS A 5 22.96 -21.58 -29.41
N LEU A 6 22.28 -22.45 -28.66
CA LEU A 6 22.06 -22.44 -27.20
C LEU A 6 20.70 -23.03 -26.82
N SER A 7 20.66 -24.36 -26.86
CA SER A 7 19.84 -25.20 -25.99
C SER A 7 20.73 -25.69 -24.84
N ARG A 8 20.32 -25.48 -23.57
CA ARG A 8 20.54 -26.39 -22.42
C ARG A 8 19.90 -25.86 -21.13
N PHE A 9 19.54 -26.80 -20.26
CA PHE A 9 18.75 -26.73 -19.01
C PHE A 9 17.25 -26.93 -19.20
N GLN A 10 16.80 -28.15 -19.53
CA GLN A 10 16.60 -29.32 -18.64
C GLN A 10 15.61 -29.10 -17.49
N SER A 11 14.42 -29.62 -17.77
CA SER A 11 13.27 -30.01 -16.96
C SER A 11 13.60 -30.84 -15.71
N PHE A 12 12.83 -30.65 -14.63
CA PHE A 12 12.48 -31.66 -13.61
C PHE A 12 11.23 -31.20 -12.81
N PRO A 13 10.50 -32.09 -12.11
CA PRO A 13 9.15 -32.45 -12.49
C PRO A 13 8.05 -31.97 -11.54
N SER A 14 6.81 -32.05 -12.04
CA SER A 14 5.55 -31.79 -11.37
C SER A 14 5.07 -32.98 -10.53
N THR A 15 5.39 -33.01 -9.24
CA THR A 15 4.59 -33.65 -8.16
C THR A 15 5.31 -33.52 -6.82
N LEU A 16 4.63 -32.95 -5.82
CA LEU A 16 4.71 -33.35 -4.40
C LEU A 16 3.69 -32.54 -3.59
N THR A 17 2.48 -33.07 -3.58
CA THR A 17 1.56 -32.95 -2.43
C THR A 17 2.16 -33.75 -1.27
N GLN A 18 1.95 -33.27 -0.05
CA GLN A 18 2.15 -33.92 1.27
C GLN A 18 3.45 -33.62 2.08
N PHE A 19 3.19 -33.07 3.28
CA PHE A 19 3.94 -33.07 4.53
C PHE A 19 5.24 -32.25 4.66
N PHE A 20 5.10 -31.06 5.28
CA PHE A 20 5.85 -30.77 6.51
C PHE A 20 4.92 -30.14 7.55
N SER A 21 4.65 -30.92 8.59
CA SER A 21 4.16 -30.46 9.87
C SER A 21 5.33 -29.84 10.64
N SER A 22 5.32 -28.53 10.85
CA SER A 22 5.97 -27.92 12.01
C SER A 22 5.13 -26.76 12.52
N LYS A 23 4.79 -26.85 13.81
CA LYS A 23 3.98 -25.92 14.57
C LYS A 23 4.60 -24.52 14.56
N THR A 24 3.91 -23.54 13.99
CA THR A 24 4.05 -22.13 14.37
C THR A 24 2.74 -21.40 14.08
N ARG A 25 2.27 -20.59 15.05
CA ARG A 25 0.96 -19.89 15.11
C ARG A 25 0.70 -18.86 13.99
N HIS A 26 1.41 -18.90 12.86
CA HIS A 26 1.36 -17.87 11.81
C HIS A 26 0.20 -17.99 10.81
N GLN A 27 -0.65 -19.01 10.86
CA GLN A 27 -1.63 -19.26 9.79
C GLN A 27 -3.02 -18.61 9.95
N GLN A 28 -3.35 -17.90 11.04
CA GLN A 28 -4.68 -17.27 11.18
C GLN A 28 -4.73 -15.78 10.79
N PHE A 29 -3.58 -15.15 10.48
CA PHE A 29 -3.49 -13.73 10.10
C PHE A 29 -3.24 -13.46 8.62
N ILE A 30 -3.40 -14.46 7.75
CA ILE A 30 -3.34 -14.20 6.31
C ILE A 30 -4.67 -13.59 5.87
N ILE A 31 -4.72 -12.26 5.85
CA ILE A 31 -5.60 -11.53 4.95
C ILE A 31 -5.24 -12.04 3.56
N HIS A 32 -6.09 -12.87 2.95
CA HIS A 32 -5.82 -13.57 1.70
C HIS A 32 -5.67 -12.59 0.53
N CYS A 33 -4.48 -11.98 0.40
CA CYS A 33 -3.97 -11.39 -0.83
C CYS A 33 -3.14 -12.46 -1.54
N THR A 34 -3.81 -13.44 -2.13
CA THR A 34 -3.16 -14.47 -2.93
C THR A 34 -2.62 -13.85 -4.22
N LEU A 35 -1.39 -14.17 -4.60
CA LEU A 35 -0.78 -13.65 -5.84
C LEU A 35 -1.19 -14.44 -7.07
N LEU A 36 -1.10 -13.79 -8.23
CA LEU A 36 -1.09 -14.46 -9.53
C LEU A 36 0.34 -14.85 -9.90
N SER A 37 0.59 -16.14 -10.15
CA SER A 37 1.88 -16.65 -10.61
C SER A 37 2.04 -16.40 -12.12
N LYS A 38 2.47 -15.20 -12.55
CA LYS A 38 2.87 -14.97 -13.95
C LYS A 38 4.20 -14.19 -14.02
N SER A 39 5.17 -14.76 -14.74
CA SER A 39 6.35 -14.06 -15.24
C SER A 39 5.96 -13.27 -16.49
N PHE A 40 6.41 -12.02 -16.63
CA PHE A 40 6.20 -11.24 -17.85
C PHE A 40 7.53 -10.82 -18.47
N SER A 41 7.70 -11.22 -19.73
CA SER A 41 8.74 -10.75 -20.65
C SER A 41 8.37 -9.37 -21.19
N THR A 42 9.35 -8.49 -21.25
CA THR A 42 9.28 -7.12 -21.78
C THR A 42 9.09 -7.14 -23.29
N ASN A 43 7.95 -6.72 -23.81
CA ASN A 43 7.80 -6.19 -25.18
C ASN A 43 6.42 -5.55 -25.37
N LEU A 44 6.30 -4.25 -25.10
CA LEU A 44 5.20 -3.46 -25.67
C LEU A 44 5.65 -2.00 -25.81
N LEU A 45 6.33 -1.72 -26.93
CA LEU A 45 6.52 -0.40 -27.49
C LEU A 45 6.26 -0.51 -28.99
N THR A 46 5.60 0.53 -29.51
CA THR A 46 5.26 0.82 -30.92
C THR A 46 3.94 0.23 -31.45
N LYS A 47 2.93 1.10 -31.58
CA LYS A 47 2.30 1.44 -32.88
C LYS A 47 1.24 2.54 -32.71
N THR A 48 1.46 3.66 -33.40
CA THR A 48 0.44 4.59 -33.92
C THR A 48 0.01 4.11 -35.32
N PRO A 49 -1.21 4.43 -35.84
CA PRO A 49 -1.38 5.69 -36.61
C PRO A 49 -2.80 6.34 -36.66
N ASN A 50 -2.77 7.68 -36.83
CA ASN A 50 -3.59 8.63 -37.63
C ASN A 50 -5.12 8.49 -37.93
N LYS A 51 -5.79 9.63 -37.64
CA LYS A 51 -6.71 10.50 -38.44
C LYS A 51 -8.16 10.08 -38.82
N ASN A 52 -9.08 10.98 -38.42
CA ASN A 52 -10.51 11.12 -38.74
C ASN A 52 -10.79 11.53 -40.22
N PRO A 53 -12.07 11.60 -40.65
CA PRO A 53 -12.80 12.88 -40.54
C PRO A 53 -14.33 12.82 -40.22
N SER A 54 -14.76 13.84 -39.47
CA SER A 54 -16.02 14.63 -39.50
C SER A 54 -17.42 14.01 -39.66
N THR A 55 -18.32 14.35 -38.71
CA THR A 55 -19.73 14.74 -38.99
C THR A 55 -20.24 15.71 -37.91
N LEU A 56 -21.04 16.71 -38.33
CA LEU A 56 -21.52 17.90 -37.57
C LEU A 56 -22.71 17.60 -36.61
N PRO A 57 -23.04 18.53 -35.67
CA PRO A 57 -23.84 18.27 -34.46
C PRO A 57 -25.34 18.60 -34.56
N GLN A 58 -26.15 17.98 -33.70
CA GLN A 58 -27.58 18.26 -33.45
C GLN A 58 -27.84 18.23 -31.90
N PRO A 59 -28.94 18.83 -31.40
CA PRO A 59 -28.89 19.83 -30.32
C PRO A 59 -29.05 19.32 -28.88
N ILE A 60 -28.66 20.22 -27.97
CA ILE A 60 -28.67 20.14 -26.51
C ILE A 60 -30.10 20.02 -25.97
N SER A 61 -30.35 18.99 -25.15
CA SER A 61 -31.43 18.97 -24.18
C SER A 61 -30.82 18.95 -22.77
N SER A 62 -31.45 19.72 -21.89
CA SER A 62 -31.04 20.04 -20.54
C SER A 62 -31.37 18.91 -19.56
N GLU A 63 -30.35 18.32 -18.93
CA GLU A 63 -30.52 17.54 -17.70
C GLU A 63 -29.53 18.03 -16.63
N SER A 64 -30.11 18.47 -15.53
CA SER A 64 -29.47 18.73 -14.24
C SER A 64 -28.92 17.44 -13.62
N PRO A 65 -27.90 17.51 -12.73
CA PRO A 65 -26.99 16.41 -12.49
C PRO A 65 -27.58 15.33 -11.58
N GLU A 66 -27.82 14.13 -12.11
CA GLU A 66 -28.00 12.95 -11.28
C GLU A 66 -26.64 12.50 -10.71
N LEU A 67 -26.56 12.50 -9.38
CA LEU A 67 -25.47 11.89 -8.62
C LEU A 67 -25.48 10.38 -8.90
N SER A 68 -24.61 9.93 -9.79
CA SER A 68 -24.42 8.51 -10.04
C SER A 68 -23.83 7.85 -8.79
N ASP A 69 -24.66 7.12 -8.05
CA ASP A 69 -24.21 6.18 -7.04
C ASP A 69 -23.30 5.15 -7.70
N VAL A 70 -21.99 5.31 -7.50
CA VAL A 70 -20.99 4.38 -8.02
C VAL A 70 -21.17 3.05 -7.27
N GLN A 71 -21.86 2.11 -7.89
CA GLN A 71 -21.89 0.71 -7.44
C GLN A 71 -20.48 0.12 -7.61
N ILE A 72 -19.69 0.12 -6.53
CA ILE A 72 -18.39 -0.53 -6.50
C ILE A 72 -18.62 -2.06 -6.44
N SER A 73 -18.11 -2.78 -7.43
CA SER A 73 -18.16 -4.25 -7.46
C SER A 73 -17.41 -4.86 -6.27
N ILE A 74 -17.99 -5.89 -5.63
CA ILE A 74 -17.49 -6.48 -4.37
C ILE A 74 -16.06 -7.00 -4.49
N ASP A 75 -15.68 -7.52 -5.66
CA ASP A 75 -14.33 -8.00 -6.00
C ASP A 75 -13.24 -6.92 -5.91
N LYS A 76 -13.64 -5.64 -5.92
CA LYS A 76 -12.73 -4.49 -5.80
C LYS A 76 -12.61 -3.99 -4.37
N LEU A 77 -13.49 -4.46 -3.46
CA LEU A 77 -13.50 -4.06 -2.06
C LEU A 77 -12.57 -4.95 -1.24
N PHE A 78 -11.90 -4.31 -0.30
CA PHE A 78 -11.21 -4.97 0.78
C PHE A 78 -12.18 -5.20 1.94
N LEU A 79 -12.41 -6.47 2.25
CA LEU A 79 -13.23 -6.92 3.36
C LEU A 79 -12.31 -7.35 4.50
N PRO A 80 -12.29 -6.63 5.64
CA PRO A 80 -11.59 -7.11 6.82
C PRO A 80 -12.12 -8.49 7.26
N PRO A 81 -11.31 -9.27 8.00
CA PRO A 81 -11.77 -10.55 8.56
C PRO A 81 -13.08 -10.41 9.36
N ASP A 82 -13.91 -11.45 9.33
CA ASP A 82 -15.25 -11.52 9.94
C ASP A 82 -16.24 -10.42 9.50
N THR A 83 -16.02 -9.79 8.34
CA THR A 83 -17.01 -8.88 7.77
C THR A 83 -18.12 -9.70 7.13
N ASP A 84 -19.30 -9.71 7.75
CA ASP A 84 -20.47 -10.36 7.17
C ASP A 84 -21.04 -9.50 6.03
N VAL A 85 -21.02 -10.09 4.83
CA VAL A 85 -21.46 -9.49 3.57
C VAL A 85 -22.92 -9.84 3.27
N SER A 86 -23.49 -10.81 3.99
CA SER A 86 -24.85 -11.32 3.74
C SER A 86 -25.96 -10.52 4.43
N SER A 87 -25.62 -9.77 5.48
CA SER A 87 -26.55 -8.99 6.30
C SER A 87 -26.67 -7.51 5.91
N PHE A 88 -26.27 -7.14 4.68
CA PHE A 88 -26.32 -5.75 4.22
C PHE A 88 -27.75 -5.24 4.02
N THR A 89 -28.32 -4.62 5.05
CA THR A 89 -29.60 -3.89 4.99
C THR A 89 -29.44 -2.43 4.58
N ALA A 90 -28.20 -1.89 4.64
CA ALA A 90 -27.85 -0.55 4.18
C ALA A 90 -26.98 -0.62 2.91
N PRO A 91 -26.97 0.43 2.05
CA PRO A 91 -26.13 0.46 0.86
C PRO A 91 -24.65 0.25 1.24
N LEU A 92 -23.99 -0.71 0.58
CA LEU A 92 -22.56 -1.00 0.78
C LEU A 92 -21.66 0.25 0.80
N SER A 93 -22.02 1.25 -0.01
CA SER A 93 -21.33 2.54 -0.11
C SER A 93 -21.22 3.29 1.22
N SER A 94 -22.17 3.14 2.15
CA SER A 94 -22.14 3.84 3.45
C SER A 94 -21.14 3.24 4.43
N ARG A 95 -20.67 2.01 4.20
CA ARG A 95 -19.71 1.30 5.05
C ARG A 95 -18.29 1.34 4.49
N VAL A 96 -18.08 1.79 3.26
CA VAL A 96 -16.74 1.96 2.69
C VAL A 96 -16.11 3.24 3.22
N LEU A 97 -14.88 3.15 3.74
CA LEU A 97 -14.11 4.31 4.16
C LEU A 97 -13.90 5.26 2.97
N LYS A 98 -14.13 6.55 3.19
CA LYS A 98 -14.11 7.55 2.11
C LYS A 98 -12.74 7.60 1.42
N GLY A 99 -12.73 7.56 0.08
CA GLY A 99 -11.49 7.61 -0.70
C GLY A 99 -10.62 6.36 -0.52
N SER A 100 -11.24 5.20 -0.32
CA SER A 100 -10.59 3.90 -0.14
C SER A 100 -11.42 2.80 -0.82
N ASN A 101 -10.93 1.56 -0.77
CA ASN A 101 -11.74 0.35 -1.01
C ASN A 101 -12.04 -0.45 0.26
N ILE A 102 -11.85 0.10 1.45
CA ILE A 102 -11.89 -0.64 2.71
C ILE A 102 -13.28 -0.56 3.33
N VAL A 103 -13.87 -1.70 3.62
CA VAL A 103 -15.16 -1.79 4.31
C VAL A 103 -14.96 -1.74 5.82
N LEU A 104 -15.86 -1.03 6.50
CA LEU A 104 -15.93 -0.99 7.96
C LEU A 104 -16.45 -2.31 8.53
N SER A 105 -15.71 -2.86 9.49
CA SER A 105 -16.07 -4.06 10.26
C SER A 105 -16.41 -3.71 11.71
N LYS A 106 -16.91 -4.71 12.46
CA LYS A 106 -17.19 -4.61 13.89
C LYS A 106 -15.96 -4.28 14.76
N TYR A 107 -14.76 -4.40 14.20
CA TYR A 107 -13.50 -4.13 14.90
C TYR A 107 -13.07 -2.66 14.84
N ALA A 108 -13.82 -1.79 14.15
CA ALA A 108 -13.49 -0.37 13.95
C ALA A 108 -13.78 0.53 15.18
N SER A 109 -13.21 0.19 16.34
CA SER A 109 -13.36 0.95 17.59
C SER A 109 -12.02 1.45 18.13
N ASP A 110 -12.04 2.51 18.95
CA ASP A 110 -10.84 3.01 19.65
C ASP A 110 -9.72 3.49 18.71
N SER A 111 -10.12 4.24 17.68
CA SER A 111 -9.22 4.79 16.65
C SER A 111 -8.56 6.13 17.04
N GLN A 112 -9.00 6.75 18.12
CA GLN A 112 -8.49 8.07 18.54
C GLN A 112 -7.04 8.00 19.01
N VAL A 113 -6.25 9.02 18.67
CA VAL A 113 -4.88 9.18 19.17
C VAL A 113 -4.87 10.20 20.30
N VAL A 114 -4.58 9.72 21.51
CA VAL A 114 -4.53 10.51 22.76
C VAL A 114 -3.07 10.84 23.11
N SER A 115 -2.16 9.87 22.99
CA SER A 115 -0.72 10.04 23.24
C SER A 115 0.11 9.43 22.11
N ALA A 116 1.31 9.99 21.89
CA ALA A 116 2.23 9.53 20.85
C ALA A 116 3.68 9.86 21.20
N GLU A 117 4.50 8.87 21.53
CA GLU A 117 5.84 9.07 22.09
C GLU A 117 6.91 8.42 21.22
N PHE A 118 8.02 9.12 20.99
CA PHE A 118 9.19 8.51 20.36
C PHE A 118 9.90 7.64 21.39
N ILE A 119 10.07 6.35 21.08
CA ILE A 119 10.70 5.40 22.01
C ILE A 119 12.17 5.19 21.67
N LYS A 120 12.47 4.77 20.44
CA LYS A 120 13.86 4.52 20.02
C LYS A 120 14.03 4.49 18.50
N SER A 121 15.29 4.66 18.10
CA SER A 121 15.79 4.39 16.76
C SER A 121 16.70 3.17 16.80
N SER A 122 16.41 2.17 15.98
CA SER A 122 17.15 0.91 15.93
C SER A 122 17.81 0.73 14.56
N VAL A 123 19.05 0.24 14.53
CA VAL A 123 19.76 -0.06 13.27
C VAL A 123 19.56 -1.53 12.89
N LYS A 124 19.28 -2.39 13.86
CA LYS A 124 18.97 -3.82 13.68
C LYS A 124 17.59 -4.17 14.21
N THR A 125 16.99 -5.23 13.67
CA THR A 125 15.69 -5.74 14.11
C THR A 125 15.75 -6.22 15.56
N GLU A 126 16.85 -6.85 15.99
CA GLU A 126 17.04 -7.31 17.37
C GLU A 126 16.98 -6.17 18.39
N ASP A 127 17.38 -4.97 17.98
CA ASP A 127 17.36 -3.78 18.81
C ASP A 127 15.96 -3.14 18.85
N CYS A 128 14.94 -3.64 18.15
CA CYS A 128 13.60 -3.04 18.23
C CYS A 128 12.94 -3.34 19.60
N PRO A 129 11.96 -2.54 20.07
CA PRO A 129 11.22 -2.84 21.30
C PRO A 129 10.69 -4.28 21.32
N SER A 130 10.61 -4.95 22.46
CA SER A 130 10.19 -6.37 22.53
C SER A 130 9.04 -6.58 23.51
N ASP A 131 8.24 -5.54 23.75
CA ASP A 131 7.08 -5.54 24.65
C ASP A 131 5.83 -6.23 24.06
N GLY A 132 5.89 -6.71 22.81
CA GLY A 132 4.85 -7.52 22.18
C GLY A 132 3.66 -6.74 21.64
N LEU A 133 3.73 -5.41 21.61
CA LEU A 133 2.63 -4.56 21.11
C LEU A 133 2.53 -4.60 19.58
N PRO A 134 1.32 -4.51 19.00
CA PRO A 134 1.11 -4.53 17.56
C PRO A 134 1.77 -3.34 16.86
N GLU A 135 2.35 -3.59 15.67
CA GLU A 135 3.13 -2.63 14.92
C GLU A 135 2.57 -2.39 13.52
N PHE A 136 2.54 -1.11 13.13
CA PHE A 136 2.16 -0.66 11.80
C PHE A 136 3.31 0.10 11.17
N ALA A 137 3.92 -0.49 10.15
CA ALA A 137 5.12 0.06 9.55
C ALA A 137 4.81 0.99 8.38
N LEU A 138 5.27 2.23 8.43
CA LEU A 138 5.25 3.16 7.32
C LEU A 138 6.52 3.00 6.49
N VAL A 139 6.37 2.76 5.19
CA VAL A 139 7.48 2.68 4.25
C VAL A 139 7.09 3.29 2.92
N GLY A 140 8.04 3.84 2.19
CA GLY A 140 7.75 4.57 0.97
C GLY A 140 8.99 5.21 0.39
N ARG A 141 8.92 5.62 -0.87
CA ARG A 141 10.07 6.23 -1.54
C ARG A 141 10.51 7.50 -0.83
N SER A 142 11.79 7.85 -0.93
CA SER A 142 12.30 9.14 -0.42
C SER A 142 11.43 10.31 -0.88
N ASN A 143 11.05 11.20 0.05
CA ASN A 143 10.15 12.34 -0.18
C ASN A 143 8.71 12.02 -0.61
N VAL A 144 8.23 10.78 -0.43
CA VAL A 144 6.81 10.43 -0.70
C VAL A 144 5.84 11.14 0.24
N GLY A 145 6.27 11.51 1.45
CA GLY A 145 5.42 12.16 2.46
C GLY A 145 5.28 11.39 3.77
N LYS A 146 6.07 10.33 3.98
CA LYS A 146 6.05 9.47 5.18
C LYS A 146 6.03 10.21 6.52
N SER A 147 7.03 11.03 6.81
CA SER A 147 7.08 11.79 8.06
C SER A 147 5.95 12.83 8.18
N SER A 148 5.48 13.38 7.05
CA SER A 148 4.32 14.29 7.04
C SER A 148 3.02 13.56 7.38
N LEU A 149 2.83 12.35 6.85
CA LEU A 149 1.69 11.51 7.18
C LEU A 149 1.73 11.09 8.65
N LEU A 150 2.89 10.63 9.13
CA LEU A 150 3.08 10.26 10.54
C LEU A 150 2.66 11.41 11.47
N ASN A 151 3.20 12.60 11.25
CA ASN A 151 2.87 13.80 12.03
C ASN A 151 1.38 14.19 11.92
N SER A 152 0.74 13.97 10.77
CA SER A 152 -0.69 14.22 10.56
C SER A 152 -1.55 13.22 11.34
N LEU A 153 -1.20 11.93 11.34
CA LEU A 153 -1.92 10.89 12.10
C LEU A 153 -1.94 11.21 13.59
N VAL A 154 -0.76 11.50 14.16
CA VAL A 154 -0.61 11.77 15.60
C VAL A 154 -0.92 13.21 16.02
N ARG A 155 -1.29 14.09 15.06
CA ARG A 155 -1.51 15.53 15.27
C ARG A 155 -0.36 16.26 15.99
N ARG A 156 0.90 15.86 15.75
CA ARG A 156 2.10 16.52 16.30
C ARG A 156 3.00 17.00 15.18
N LYS A 157 3.35 18.29 15.17
CA LYS A 157 4.08 18.93 14.05
C LYS A 157 5.55 18.49 13.91
N ARG A 158 6.16 17.90 14.96
CA ARG A 158 7.60 17.62 15.02
C ARG A 158 7.95 16.30 15.72
N LEU A 159 7.02 15.35 15.78
CA LEU A 159 7.33 14.04 16.37
C LEU A 159 8.28 13.26 15.46
N ALA A 160 7.99 13.20 14.17
CA ALA A 160 8.92 12.76 13.14
C ALA A 160 9.57 13.96 12.44
N LEU A 161 10.89 13.91 12.26
CA LEU A 161 11.64 14.96 11.57
C LEU A 161 11.35 14.93 10.06
N THR A 162 10.70 15.98 9.54
CA THR A 162 10.44 16.16 8.10
C THR A 162 11.63 16.87 7.42
N SER A 163 12.61 16.13 6.90
CA SER A 163 13.69 16.70 6.09
C SER A 163 13.34 16.70 4.59
N LYS A 164 13.68 17.78 3.87
CA LYS A 164 13.62 17.82 2.40
C LYS A 164 14.82 17.12 1.75
N LYS A 165 15.95 17.02 2.47
CA LYS A 165 17.16 16.30 2.04
C LYS A 165 16.94 14.80 2.30
N PRO A 166 16.85 13.95 1.26
CA PRO A 166 16.62 12.53 1.46
C PRO A 166 17.89 11.81 1.94
N GLY A 167 17.74 10.62 2.53
CA GLY A 167 18.87 9.76 2.94
C GLY A 167 19.39 9.89 4.39
N LYS A 168 18.73 10.63 5.29
CA LYS A 168 19.18 10.75 6.69
C LYS A 168 18.69 9.66 7.65
N THR A 169 17.63 8.92 7.31
CA THR A 169 17.06 7.90 8.20
C THR A 169 17.55 6.52 7.76
N GLN A 170 18.60 6.02 8.41
CA GLN A 170 19.10 4.64 8.29
C GLN A 170 18.63 3.75 9.45
N CYS A 171 17.69 4.25 10.26
CA CYS A 171 17.18 3.56 11.44
C CYS A 171 15.69 3.31 11.34
N ILE A 172 15.23 2.27 12.03
CA ILE A 172 13.82 1.97 12.29
C ILE A 172 13.39 2.78 13.52
N ASN A 173 12.48 3.74 13.35
CA ASN A 173 12.02 4.58 14.46
C ASN A 173 10.67 4.10 14.98
N HIS A 174 10.58 3.86 16.29
CA HIS A 174 9.35 3.39 16.94
C HIS A 174 8.67 4.55 17.66
N PHE A 175 7.40 4.76 17.34
CA PHE A 175 6.53 5.73 18.01
C PHE A 175 5.39 4.98 18.70
N LYS A 176 5.37 4.99 20.03
CA LYS A 176 4.33 4.33 20.84
C LYS A 176 3.09 5.21 20.90
N ILE A 177 1.94 4.66 20.56
CA ILE A 177 0.67 5.38 20.49
C ILE A 177 -0.27 4.82 21.54
N ASN A 178 -0.85 5.71 22.37
CA ASN A 178 -1.79 5.35 23.45
C ASN A 178 -1.30 4.18 24.32
N ASP A 179 0.01 4.05 24.53
CA ASP A 179 0.66 2.94 25.22
C ASP A 179 0.29 1.52 24.76
N SER A 180 -0.30 1.37 23.57
CA SER A 180 -0.96 0.12 23.16
C SER A 180 -0.54 -0.42 21.79
N TRP A 181 0.12 0.39 20.96
CA TRP A 181 0.60 -0.03 19.65
C TRP A 181 1.72 0.88 19.15
N TYR A 182 2.46 0.45 18.13
CA TYR A 182 3.52 1.23 17.51
C TYR A 182 3.19 1.65 16.09
N LEU A 183 3.48 2.92 15.80
CA LEU A 183 3.70 3.39 14.44
C LEU A 183 5.20 3.36 14.17
N VAL A 184 5.63 2.60 13.17
CA VAL A 184 7.04 2.35 12.89
C VAL A 184 7.45 3.06 11.62
N ASP A 185 8.42 3.96 11.71
CA ASP A 185 8.93 4.70 10.56
C ASP A 185 10.17 4.00 10.00
N LEU A 186 10.00 3.31 8.86
CA LEU A 186 11.10 2.62 8.17
C LEU A 186 11.86 3.57 7.23
N PRO A 187 13.10 3.22 6.85
CA PRO A 187 13.87 3.98 5.87
C PRO A 187 13.12 4.08 4.54
N GLY A 188 13.27 5.22 3.88
CA GLY A 188 12.73 5.40 2.55
C GLY A 188 13.62 4.75 1.49
N TYR A 189 13.02 4.16 0.47
CA TYR A 189 13.73 3.50 -0.62
C TYR A 189 13.93 4.41 -1.84
N GLY A 190 14.67 3.90 -2.83
CA GLY A 190 14.85 4.54 -4.14
C GLY A 190 15.63 5.86 -4.08
N TYR A 191 16.59 5.98 -3.15
CA TYR A 191 17.40 7.18 -2.99
C TYR A 191 18.34 7.35 -4.20
N ALA A 192 18.16 8.43 -4.96
CA ALA A 192 18.86 8.68 -6.23
C ALA A 192 20.38 8.85 -6.10
N ALA A 193 20.88 9.28 -4.93
CA ALA A 193 22.31 9.44 -4.68
C ALA A 193 22.98 8.18 -4.09
N ALA A 194 22.24 7.10 -3.88
CA ALA A 194 22.84 5.82 -3.53
C ALA A 194 23.53 5.19 -4.77
N PRO A 195 24.68 4.51 -4.60
CA PRO A 195 25.30 3.66 -5.62
C PRO A 195 24.31 2.72 -6.31
N GLN A 196 24.55 2.36 -7.57
CA GLN A 196 23.60 1.61 -8.40
C GLN A 196 23.16 0.28 -7.80
N GLU A 197 24.05 -0.39 -7.06
CA GLU A 197 23.76 -1.60 -6.28
C GLU A 197 22.69 -1.36 -5.21
N LEU A 198 22.75 -0.22 -4.51
CA LEU A 198 21.82 0.21 -3.45
C LEU A 198 20.49 0.81 -3.96
N ARG A 199 20.36 1.09 -5.26
CA ARG A 199 19.12 1.68 -5.83
C ARG A 199 17.97 0.67 -5.92
N THR A 200 18.30 -0.62 -5.97
CA THR A 200 17.38 -1.77 -5.92
C THR A 200 17.51 -2.58 -4.64
N ASP A 201 18.54 -2.31 -3.82
CA ASP A 201 18.76 -3.02 -2.57
C ASP A 201 17.91 -2.41 -1.46
N TRP A 202 16.69 -2.92 -1.36
CA TRP A 202 15.88 -2.82 -0.15
C TRP A 202 16.70 -3.39 1.00
N ASP A 203 17.13 -2.51 1.91
CA ASP A 203 18.19 -2.82 2.87
C ASP A 203 17.94 -4.15 3.58
N LYS A 204 19.01 -4.93 3.76
CA LYS A 204 18.99 -6.23 4.43
C LYS A 204 18.20 -6.15 5.73
N PHE A 205 18.36 -5.08 6.51
CA PHE A 205 17.64 -4.92 7.78
C PHE A 205 16.14 -4.63 7.61
N THR A 206 15.71 -3.95 6.54
CA THR A 206 14.28 -3.68 6.29
C THR A 206 13.56 -4.95 5.86
N LYS A 207 14.20 -5.75 4.98
CA LYS A 207 13.68 -7.08 4.61
C LYS A 207 13.62 -8.00 5.82
N ASP A 208 14.70 -8.03 6.61
CA ASP A 208 14.77 -8.80 7.85
C ASP A 208 13.65 -8.42 8.82
N TYR A 209 13.42 -7.12 9.04
CA TYR A 209 12.32 -6.64 9.86
C TYR A 209 10.96 -7.17 9.36
N PHE A 210 10.65 -7.08 8.06
CA PHE A 210 9.36 -7.60 7.56
C PHE A 210 9.21 -9.12 7.71
N LEU A 211 10.28 -9.87 7.50
CA LEU A 211 10.23 -11.33 7.52
C LEU A 211 10.18 -11.89 8.94
N ASN A 212 10.81 -11.21 9.91
CA ASN A 212 11.05 -11.75 11.24
C ASN A 212 10.26 -11.06 12.35
N ARG A 213 9.62 -9.90 12.10
CA ARG A 213 8.90 -9.15 13.14
C ARG A 213 7.50 -9.70 13.37
N GLN A 214 7.34 -10.55 14.38
CA GLN A 214 6.07 -11.20 14.72
C GLN A 214 4.94 -10.23 15.11
N THR A 215 5.28 -9.06 15.65
CA THR A 215 4.33 -8.01 16.06
C THR A 215 3.88 -7.13 14.89
N LEU A 216 4.45 -7.29 13.69
CA LEU A 216 4.07 -6.52 12.52
C LEU A 216 2.68 -6.92 12.02
N VAL A 217 1.71 -6.03 12.19
CA VAL A 217 0.32 -6.25 11.79
C VAL A 217 0.10 -5.90 10.32
N SER A 218 0.64 -4.75 9.88
CA SER A 218 0.53 -4.34 8.48
C SER A 218 1.58 -3.30 8.08
N VAL A 219 2.02 -3.39 6.83
CA VAL A 219 2.89 -2.41 6.17
C VAL A 219 2.05 -1.42 5.39
N PHE A 220 2.12 -0.15 5.77
CA PHE A 220 1.54 0.96 5.03
C PHE A 220 2.56 1.43 3.98
N LEU A 221 2.37 0.96 2.74
CA LEU A 221 3.22 1.30 1.60
C LEU A 221 2.74 2.61 0.97
N LEU A 222 3.51 3.68 1.17
CA LEU A 222 3.18 5.01 0.70
C LEU A 222 3.59 5.22 -0.76
N ILE A 223 2.63 5.69 -1.56
CA ILE A 223 2.75 6.00 -2.99
C ILE A 223 2.43 7.48 -3.21
N ASP A 224 3.17 8.18 -4.06
CA ASP A 224 2.89 9.58 -4.40
C ASP A 224 1.83 9.66 -5.49
N ALA A 225 0.60 10.09 -5.16
CA ALA A 225 -0.50 10.18 -6.12
C ALA A 225 -0.36 11.34 -7.11
N SER A 226 0.56 12.28 -6.88
CA SER A 226 0.74 13.46 -7.73
C SER A 226 1.57 13.21 -9.01
N ILE A 227 2.02 11.96 -9.19
CA ILE A 227 2.85 11.53 -10.31
C ILE A 227 2.40 10.15 -10.82
N PRO A 228 2.74 9.79 -12.07
CA PRO A 228 2.52 8.44 -12.57
C PRO A 228 3.25 7.38 -11.73
N ALA A 229 2.66 6.19 -11.65
CA ALA A 229 3.20 5.02 -10.97
C ALA A 229 4.68 4.79 -11.33
N LYS A 230 5.50 4.46 -10.32
CA LYS A 230 6.91 4.16 -10.54
C LYS A 230 7.17 2.66 -10.46
N PRO A 231 8.02 2.10 -11.34
CA PRO A 231 8.35 0.68 -11.31
C PRO A 231 8.85 0.18 -9.95
N ILE A 232 9.65 0.99 -9.25
CA ILE A 232 10.16 0.64 -7.93
C ILE A 232 9.06 0.45 -6.88
N ASP A 233 7.98 1.24 -6.95
CA ASP A 233 6.84 1.11 -6.04
C ASP A 233 6.06 -0.18 -6.30
N LEU A 234 5.85 -0.52 -7.59
CA LEU A 234 5.18 -1.76 -8.02
C LEU A 234 6.00 -2.99 -7.66
N GLN A 235 7.32 -2.96 -7.87
CA GLN A 235 8.23 -4.04 -7.50
C GLN A 235 8.20 -4.29 -5.99
N TYR A 236 8.11 -3.22 -5.19
CA TYR A 236 8.04 -3.37 -3.75
C TYR A 236 6.74 -3.96 -3.26
N ALA A 237 5.61 -3.45 -3.78
CA ALA A 237 4.31 -4.02 -3.48
C ALA A 237 4.26 -5.50 -3.89
N SER A 238 4.80 -5.85 -5.06
CA SER A 238 4.93 -7.23 -5.51
C SER A 238 5.80 -8.08 -4.57
N TRP A 239 6.91 -7.53 -4.05
CA TRP A 239 7.77 -8.24 -3.09
C TRP A 239 7.04 -8.50 -1.76
N LEU A 240 6.34 -7.49 -1.22
CA LEU A 240 5.53 -7.66 0.00
C LEU A 240 4.47 -8.75 -0.20
N GLY A 241 3.75 -8.72 -1.31
CA GLY A 241 2.79 -9.76 -1.66
C GLY A 241 3.41 -11.15 -1.81
N LYS A 242 4.60 -11.26 -2.41
CA LYS A 242 5.31 -12.55 -2.62
C LYS A 242 5.73 -13.21 -1.32
N ASN A 243 6.08 -12.39 -0.34
CA ASN A 243 6.47 -12.85 0.99
C ASN A 243 5.27 -12.89 1.96
N GLN A 244 4.04 -12.73 1.46
CA GLN A 244 2.81 -12.76 2.27
C GLN A 244 2.82 -11.74 3.42
N ILE A 245 3.51 -10.62 3.23
CA ILE A 245 3.55 -9.54 4.22
C ILE A 245 2.25 -8.73 4.10
N PRO A 246 1.44 -8.62 5.16
CA PRO A 246 0.21 -7.84 5.11
C PRO A 246 0.53 -6.38 4.78
N MET A 247 -0.16 -5.80 3.80
CA MET A 247 0.09 -4.43 3.37
C MET A 247 -1.18 -3.65 3.08
N THR A 248 -1.11 -2.33 3.26
CA THR A 248 -2.10 -1.34 2.84
C THR A 248 -1.42 -0.28 2.00
N LEU A 249 -1.94 0.00 0.80
CA LEU A 249 -1.42 1.07 -0.06
C LEU A 249 -1.93 2.42 0.43
N VAL A 250 -1.03 3.37 0.65
CA VAL A 250 -1.39 4.73 1.05
C VAL A 250 -1.00 5.71 -0.04
N PHE A 251 -2.00 6.20 -0.77
CA PHE A 251 -1.80 7.21 -1.79
C PHE A 251 -1.70 8.58 -1.13
N THR A 252 -0.55 9.21 -1.19
CA THR A 252 -0.24 10.49 -0.54
C THR A 252 -0.31 11.66 -1.50
N LYS A 253 -0.40 12.88 -0.95
CA LYS A 253 -0.40 14.15 -1.70
C LYS A 253 -1.58 14.27 -2.68
N CYS A 254 -2.74 13.73 -2.33
CA CYS A 254 -3.94 13.81 -3.16
C CYS A 254 -4.47 15.26 -3.32
N ASP A 255 -3.95 16.22 -2.55
CA ASP A 255 -4.18 17.66 -2.76
C ASP A 255 -3.45 18.23 -3.99
N LYS A 256 -2.37 17.59 -4.43
CA LYS A 256 -1.50 18.12 -5.49
C LYS A 256 -2.07 17.86 -6.87
N ARG A 257 -2.73 18.87 -7.42
CA ARG A 257 -3.18 18.88 -8.82
C ARG A 257 -2.14 19.55 -9.71
N LYS A 258 -1.55 18.79 -10.63
CA LYS A 258 -0.81 19.38 -11.75
C LYS A 258 -1.80 19.99 -12.73
N LYS A 259 -1.52 21.20 -13.22
CA LYS A 259 -2.37 21.85 -14.25
C LYS A 259 -2.35 21.00 -15.52
N LYS A 260 -3.51 20.77 -16.16
CA LYS A 260 -3.64 20.01 -17.43
C LYS A 260 -2.69 20.51 -18.53
N LYS A 261 -2.39 21.82 -18.56
CA LYS A 261 -1.41 22.44 -19.48
C LYS A 261 -0.01 21.82 -19.39
N ASN A 262 0.36 21.24 -18.25
CA ASN A 262 1.65 20.59 -18.02
C ASN A 262 1.58 19.06 -18.17
N GLY A 263 0.51 18.52 -18.76
CA GLY A 263 0.34 17.09 -19.02
C GLY A 263 0.16 16.20 -17.78
N GLY A 264 -0.14 16.78 -16.62
CA GLY A 264 -0.31 16.02 -15.38
C GLY A 264 -1.74 15.49 -15.20
N LYS A 265 -1.85 14.18 -14.97
CA LYS A 265 -3.07 13.52 -14.49
C LYS A 265 -3.46 14.01 -13.09
N ARG A 266 -4.76 13.96 -12.78
CA ARG A 266 -5.28 14.15 -11.42
C ARG A 266 -4.83 12.99 -10.52
N PRO A 267 -4.72 13.21 -9.20
CA PRO A 267 -4.38 12.15 -8.26
C PRO A 267 -5.27 10.92 -8.38
N GLU A 268 -6.58 11.10 -8.55
CA GLU A 268 -7.55 10.01 -8.72
C GLU A 268 -7.23 9.14 -9.94
N GLU A 269 -6.81 9.76 -11.05
CA GLU A 269 -6.43 9.06 -12.29
C GLU A 269 -5.12 8.27 -12.10
N ASN A 270 -4.11 8.84 -11.41
CA ASN A 270 -2.87 8.11 -11.13
C ASN A 270 -3.09 6.95 -10.15
N VAL A 271 -4.01 7.10 -9.19
CA VAL A 271 -4.42 6.04 -8.28
C VAL A 271 -5.06 4.90 -9.05
N GLN A 272 -5.98 5.21 -9.97
CA GLN A 272 -6.63 4.23 -10.83
C GLN A 272 -5.60 3.48 -11.70
N ASP A 273 -4.69 4.20 -12.36
CA ASP A 273 -3.60 3.58 -13.15
C ASP A 273 -2.76 2.62 -12.28
N PHE A 274 -2.39 3.02 -11.07
CA PHE A 274 -1.60 2.19 -10.17
C PHE A 274 -2.36 0.92 -9.77
N GLN A 275 -3.66 1.05 -9.48
CA GLN A 275 -4.52 -0.09 -9.16
C GLN A 275 -4.63 -1.07 -10.32
N ASP A 276 -4.79 -0.57 -11.54
CA ASP A 276 -4.89 -1.44 -12.72
C ASP A 276 -3.58 -2.18 -12.99
N LEU A 277 -2.44 -1.52 -12.78
CA LEU A 277 -1.13 -2.17 -12.85
C LEU A 277 -0.97 -3.24 -11.76
N ILE A 278 -1.36 -2.93 -10.51
CA ILE A 278 -1.10 -3.84 -9.40
C ILE A 278 -2.01 -5.08 -9.40
N ARG A 279 -3.24 -4.97 -9.92
CA ARG A 279 -4.19 -6.10 -10.05
C ARG A 279 -3.62 -7.29 -10.82
N HIS A 280 -2.65 -7.09 -11.70
CA HIS A 280 -1.99 -8.19 -12.41
C HIS A 280 -1.14 -9.08 -11.49
N PHE A 281 -0.77 -8.58 -10.30
CA PHE A 281 0.01 -9.32 -9.33
C PHE A 281 -0.85 -9.98 -8.25
N PHE A 282 -2.05 -9.47 -7.96
CA PHE A 282 -2.88 -9.93 -6.84
C PHE A 282 -4.23 -10.48 -7.31
N GLN A 283 -4.67 -11.60 -6.73
CA GLN A 283 -5.99 -12.19 -6.96
C GLN A 283 -7.09 -11.33 -6.34
N THR A 284 -6.85 -10.79 -5.15
CA THR A 284 -7.73 -9.84 -4.45
C THR A 284 -7.09 -8.47 -4.41
N ALA A 285 -7.88 -7.42 -4.60
CA ALA A 285 -7.36 -6.06 -4.58
C ALA A 285 -6.78 -5.75 -3.18
N PRO A 286 -5.51 -5.27 -3.09
CA PRO A 286 -4.97 -4.86 -1.81
C PRO A 286 -5.77 -3.68 -1.25
N PRO A 287 -5.87 -3.55 0.09
CA PRO A 287 -6.49 -2.38 0.70
C PRO A 287 -5.73 -1.12 0.32
N TRP A 288 -6.43 -0.04 0.02
CA TRP A 288 -5.83 1.24 -0.31
C TRP A 288 -6.62 2.43 0.22
N ILE A 289 -5.92 3.51 0.58
CA ILE A 289 -6.53 4.76 1.09
C ILE A 289 -5.85 5.98 0.42
N MET A 290 -6.65 6.95 -0.02
CA MET A 290 -6.19 8.26 -0.48
C MET A 290 -6.02 9.24 0.67
N THR A 291 -4.91 9.97 0.69
CA THR A 291 -4.51 10.83 1.79
C THR A 291 -3.87 12.14 1.36
N SER A 292 -4.03 13.15 2.22
CA SER A 292 -3.29 14.40 2.12
C SER A 292 -2.99 14.93 3.52
N SER A 293 -1.71 15.02 3.88
CA SER A 293 -1.28 15.63 5.14
C SER A 293 -1.51 17.15 5.19
N VAL A 294 -1.85 17.79 4.07
CA VAL A 294 -2.16 19.22 3.98
C VAL A 294 -3.64 19.46 4.31
N THR A 295 -4.53 18.64 3.75
CA THR A 295 -5.98 18.79 3.91
C THR A 295 -6.57 17.88 5.00
N ASN A 296 -5.75 17.00 5.58
CA ASN A 296 -6.13 15.92 6.50
C ASN A 296 -7.08 14.87 5.89
N GLN A 297 -7.24 14.84 4.56
CA GLN A 297 -7.95 13.76 3.86
C GLN A 297 -7.33 12.41 4.22
N GLY A 298 -8.17 11.41 4.49
CA GLY A 298 -7.76 10.01 4.69
C GLY A 298 -7.17 9.73 6.08
N ARG A 299 -7.06 10.74 6.95
CA ARG A 299 -6.46 10.59 8.28
C ARG A 299 -7.33 9.69 9.16
N ASP A 300 -8.60 10.02 9.28
CA ASP A 300 -9.52 9.31 10.17
C ASP A 300 -9.81 7.92 9.62
N GLU A 301 -9.85 7.78 8.28
CA GLU A 301 -9.93 6.50 7.59
C GLU A 301 -8.73 5.59 7.87
N ILE A 302 -7.49 6.12 7.86
CA ILE A 302 -6.31 5.34 8.29
C ILE A 302 -6.45 4.89 9.74
N LEU A 303 -6.83 5.80 10.65
CA LEU A 303 -6.94 5.47 12.07
C LEU A 303 -8.02 4.42 12.34
N LEU A 304 -9.16 4.50 11.63
CA LEU A 304 -10.19 3.47 11.65
C LEU A 304 -9.65 2.15 11.12
N HIS A 305 -8.96 2.15 9.98
CA HIS A 305 -8.37 0.93 9.42
C HIS A 305 -7.34 0.28 10.35
N ILE A 306 -6.44 1.08 10.93
CA ILE A 306 -5.49 0.63 11.96
C ILE A 306 -6.23 0.00 13.13
N SER A 307 -7.29 0.64 13.63
CA SER A 307 -8.06 0.12 14.76
C SER A 307 -8.70 -1.24 14.45
N GLN A 308 -9.24 -1.43 13.24
CA GLN A 308 -9.80 -2.71 12.80
C GLN A 308 -8.75 -3.82 12.81
N LEU A 309 -7.61 -3.55 12.17
CA LEU A 309 -6.52 -4.52 12.08
C LEU A 309 -5.94 -4.84 13.45
N ARG A 310 -5.74 -3.82 14.29
CA ARG A 310 -5.22 -3.95 15.65
C ARG A 310 -6.17 -4.77 16.53
N ASN A 311 -7.45 -4.44 16.53
CA ASN A 311 -8.43 -5.09 17.40
C ASN A 311 -8.69 -6.53 16.97
N TYR A 312 -8.66 -6.82 15.66
CA TYR A 312 -8.63 -8.19 15.16
C TYR A 312 -7.35 -8.91 15.60
N TRP A 313 -6.19 -8.25 15.50
CA TRP A 313 -4.90 -8.80 15.92
C TRP A 313 -4.82 -9.14 17.41
N LEU A 314 -5.34 -8.28 18.28
CA LEU A 314 -5.34 -8.53 19.72
C LEU A 314 -6.28 -9.66 20.15
N LYS A 315 -7.27 -9.98 19.32
CA LYS A 315 -8.28 -11.00 19.63
C LYS A 315 -7.84 -12.42 19.27
N HIS A 316 -6.96 -12.59 18.29
CA HIS A 316 -6.60 -13.87 17.68
C HIS A 316 -5.10 -14.15 17.78
#